data_AF-A0A4Q9MT42-F1
#
_entry.id   AF-A0A4Q9MT42-F1
#
_cell.length_a   1.000
_cell.length_b   1.000
_cell.length_c   1.000
_cell.angle_alpha   90.00
_cell.angle_beta   90.00
_cell.angle_gamma   90.00
#
_symmetry.space_group_name_H-M   'P 1'
#
loop_
_entity.id
_entity.type
_entity.pdbx_description
1 polymer ?
#
loop_
_entity_poly.entity_id
_entity_poly.type
_entity_poly.pdbx_seq_one_letter_code
_entity_poly.pdbx_strand_id
1 'polypeptide(L)'
;MSTPIYHLDVYKLPRESVDVEALAQQACQYLKIAAEDAEFLSYHATRRDEIVAELYRQPGIKHNTSPDQFVPLGGDPDVHLIPANVVIEQLTPPNVLWMYSVTLNWFYNRVKRLHFAAAAMSVFGQFKITYGLLDHPDLEMQYQRRMTQIMSEYYKTEFALLFPESMKRAAAKRMPATPPTLGHLPGPSTRPSTVPGRVSREDVDQFLNNSNTLVGKRFVHSPQGEGQDQDDSDYGTWHVASYTVRAADGGVEHEYQVVLEGLGGGALPMDGDEIRYLLQDSTFAV
;
A
#
# COMPACT_ATOMS: atom_id res chain seq x y z
N MET A 1 -0.37 -29.15 -7.23
CA MET A 1 -1.04 -29.77 -6.06
C MET A 1 -0.26 -29.40 -4.82
N SER A 2 -0.59 -28.27 -4.19
CA SER A 2 0.08 -27.82 -2.97
C SER A 2 -0.34 -28.68 -1.79
N THR A 3 0.64 -29.12 -1.00
CA THR A 3 0.42 -29.81 0.27
C THR A 3 -0.46 -28.97 1.20
N PRO A 4 -1.54 -29.53 1.78
CA PRO A 4 -2.36 -28.81 2.74
C PRO A 4 -1.52 -28.35 3.94
N ILE A 5 -1.59 -27.06 4.24
CA ILE A 5 -0.87 -26.44 5.37
C ILE A 5 -1.71 -26.67 6.63
N TYR A 6 -1.64 -27.88 7.18
CA TYR A 6 -2.39 -28.32 8.37
C TYR A 6 -2.20 -27.41 9.61
N HIS A 7 -1.15 -26.59 9.65
CA HIS A 7 -0.87 -25.68 10.76
C HIS A 7 -1.75 -24.43 10.76
N LEU A 8 -2.42 -24.10 9.65
CA LEU A 8 -3.28 -22.92 9.54
C LEU A 8 -4.75 -23.21 9.81
N ASP A 9 -5.14 -24.49 9.84
CA ASP A 9 -6.54 -24.90 10.02
C ASP A 9 -7.14 -24.41 11.35
N VAL A 10 -6.29 -24.19 12.37
CA VAL A 10 -6.71 -23.64 13.67
C VAL A 10 -7.25 -22.21 13.60
N TYR A 11 -6.96 -21.48 12.53
CA TYR A 11 -7.38 -20.09 12.34
C TYR A 11 -8.62 -19.95 11.46
N LYS A 12 -8.94 -20.98 10.67
CA LYS A 12 -10.00 -20.92 9.67
C LYS A 12 -11.35 -20.67 10.33
N LEU A 13 -12.07 -19.70 9.79
CA LEU A 13 -13.40 -19.35 10.28
C LEU A 13 -14.47 -20.10 9.46
N PRO A 14 -15.46 -20.74 10.12
CA PRO A 14 -16.66 -21.19 9.44
C PRO A 14 -17.35 -20.02 8.74
N ARG A 15 -17.83 -20.22 7.51
CA ARG A 15 -18.42 -19.15 6.69
C ARG A 15 -19.51 -18.38 7.43
N GLU A 16 -20.35 -19.10 8.17
CA GLU A 16 -21.51 -18.57 8.89
C GLU A 16 -21.13 -17.70 10.08
N SER A 17 -19.88 -17.81 10.56
CA SER A 17 -19.33 -17.03 11.68
C SER A 17 -18.63 -15.74 11.24
N VAL A 18 -18.42 -15.56 9.93
CA VAL A 18 -17.70 -14.39 9.41
C VAL A 18 -18.64 -13.20 9.29
N ASP A 19 -18.41 -12.20 10.14
CA ASP A 19 -19.00 -10.87 10.00
C ASP A 19 -18.01 -9.94 9.26
N VAL A 20 -18.24 -9.80 7.96
CA VAL A 20 -17.40 -8.95 7.08
C VAL A 20 -17.42 -7.48 7.52
N GLU A 21 -18.55 -6.97 8.00
CA GLU A 21 -18.65 -5.57 8.43
C GLU A 21 -17.83 -5.36 9.69
N ALA A 22 -17.95 -6.26 10.68
CA ALA A 22 -17.16 -6.16 11.91
C ALA A 22 -15.65 -6.23 11.62
N LEU A 23 -15.22 -7.16 10.74
CA LEU A 23 -13.81 -7.26 10.34
C LEU A 23 -13.32 -5.98 9.67
N ALA A 24 -14.10 -5.43 8.73
CA ALA A 24 -13.75 -4.20 8.02
C ALA A 24 -13.70 -2.99 8.95
N GLN A 25 -14.66 -2.86 9.88
CA GLN A 25 -14.68 -1.76 10.86
C GLN A 25 -13.46 -1.82 11.79
N GLN A 26 -13.10 -3.00 12.29
CA GLN A 26 -11.94 -3.17 13.16
C GLN A 26 -10.63 -2.84 12.43
N ALA A 27 -10.44 -3.32 11.19
CA ALA A 27 -9.27 -2.97 10.39
C ALA A 27 -9.21 -1.46 10.11
N CYS A 28 -10.34 -0.85 9.74
CA CYS A 28 -10.44 0.59 9.52
C CYS A 28 -10.13 1.40 10.78
N GLN A 29 -10.47 0.91 11.98
CA GLN A 29 -10.12 1.59 13.23
C GLN A 29 -8.60 1.72 13.37
N TYR A 30 -7.83 0.64 13.14
CA TYR A 30 -6.37 0.70 13.18
C TYR A 30 -5.80 1.62 12.10
N LEU A 31 -6.34 1.56 10.88
CA LEU A 31 -5.88 2.38 9.77
C LEU A 31 -6.16 3.88 9.97
N LYS A 32 -7.32 4.25 10.50
CA LYS A 32 -7.66 5.64 10.84
C LYS A 32 -6.68 6.19 11.87
N ILE A 33 -6.42 5.43 12.94
CA ILE A 33 -5.45 5.81 13.98
C ILE A 33 -4.06 5.99 13.38
N ALA A 34 -3.62 5.04 12.56
CA ALA A 34 -2.33 5.10 11.91
C ALA A 34 -2.21 6.32 10.98
N ALA A 35 -3.24 6.60 10.19
CA ALA A 35 -3.28 7.75 9.29
C ALA A 35 -3.18 9.09 10.06
N GLU A 36 -3.97 9.25 11.13
CA GLU A 36 -3.96 10.47 11.94
C GLU A 36 -2.62 10.70 12.62
N ASP A 37 -2.12 9.68 13.33
CA ASP A 37 -0.89 9.83 14.10
C ASP A 37 0.32 9.96 13.18
N ALA A 38 0.38 9.21 12.06
CA ALA A 38 1.44 9.39 11.08
C ALA A 38 1.46 10.83 10.53
N GLU A 39 0.30 11.38 10.20
CA GLU A 39 0.21 12.76 9.69
C GLU A 39 0.66 13.78 10.75
N PHE A 40 0.14 13.70 11.99
CA PHE A 40 0.57 14.59 13.07
C PHE A 40 2.06 14.49 13.37
N LEU A 41 2.60 13.27 13.41
CA LEU A 41 4.01 13.02 13.73
C LEU A 41 4.94 13.41 12.57
N SER A 42 4.45 13.46 11.33
CA SER A 42 5.23 13.85 10.16
C SER A 42 5.79 15.28 10.26
N TYR A 43 5.07 16.19 10.91
CA TYR A 43 5.50 17.58 11.14
C TYR A 43 6.69 17.69 12.10
N HIS A 44 7.01 16.62 12.84
CA HIS A 44 8.07 16.57 13.85
C HIS A 44 8.87 15.26 13.75
N ALA A 45 9.31 14.90 12.54
CA ALA A 45 9.97 13.62 12.25
C ALA A 45 11.15 13.31 13.20
N THR A 46 12.05 14.26 13.46
CA THR A 46 13.18 14.04 14.39
C THR A 46 12.71 13.68 15.79
N ARG A 47 11.70 14.38 16.31
CA ARG A 47 11.16 14.13 17.65
C ARG A 47 10.41 12.80 17.72
N ARG A 48 9.72 12.41 16.65
CA ARG A 48 9.12 11.09 16.51
C ARG A 48 10.20 10.02 16.63
N ASP A 49 11.28 10.14 15.87
CA ASP A 49 12.34 9.13 15.82
C ASP A 49 13.08 9.00 17.16
N GLU A 50 13.30 10.11 17.87
CA GLU A 50 13.82 10.10 19.25
C GLU A 50 12.94 9.29 20.20
N ILE A 51 11.61 9.46 20.12
CA ILE A 51 10.66 8.76 20.98
C ILE A 51 10.54 7.30 20.59
N VAL A 52 10.57 6.97 19.29
CA VAL A 52 10.62 5.57 18.84
C VAL A 52 11.87 4.88 19.39
N ALA A 53 13.03 5.53 19.31
CA ALA A 53 14.26 5.01 19.90
C ALA A 53 14.17 4.84 21.41
N GLU A 54 13.49 5.75 22.12
CA GLU A 54 13.23 5.62 23.56
C GLU A 54 12.28 4.45 23.89
N LEU A 55 11.19 4.30 23.13
CA LEU A 55 10.24 3.19 23.28
C LEU A 55 10.93 1.85 23.09
N TYR A 56 11.81 1.75 22.10
CA TYR A 56 12.56 0.52 21.80
C TYR A 56 13.61 0.15 22.84
N ARG A 57 14.01 1.08 23.71
CA ARG A 57 14.83 0.77 24.89
C ARG A 57 14.04 0.12 26.02
N GLN A 58 12.71 0.18 25.99
CA GLN A 58 11.88 -0.39 27.06
C GLN A 58 11.79 -1.91 26.93
N PRO A 59 11.99 -2.66 28.03
CA PRO A 59 11.83 -4.12 28.02
C PRO A 59 10.41 -4.51 27.59
N GLY A 60 10.31 -5.43 26.63
CA GLY A 60 9.03 -5.94 26.14
C GLY A 60 8.45 -5.22 24.92
N ILE A 61 9.03 -4.09 24.49
CA ILE A 61 8.64 -3.44 23.24
C ILE A 61 9.36 -4.11 22.06
N LYS A 62 8.58 -4.57 21.08
CA LYS A 62 9.09 -5.17 19.84
C LYS A 62 9.44 -4.06 18.84
N HIS A 63 10.59 -4.21 18.19
CA HIS A 63 11.10 -3.23 17.21
C HIS A 63 10.49 -3.43 15.82
N ASN A 64 9.91 -4.59 15.60
CA ASN A 64 9.31 -5.00 14.35
C ASN A 64 7.84 -5.33 14.62
N THR A 65 6.97 -4.98 13.68
CA THR A 65 5.54 -5.26 13.73
C THR A 65 5.17 -6.60 13.09
N SER A 66 6.15 -7.44 12.72
CA SER A 66 5.85 -8.77 12.16
C SER A 66 4.99 -9.60 13.13
N PRO A 67 3.89 -10.21 12.62
CA PRO A 67 2.90 -10.89 13.47
C PRO A 67 3.48 -12.01 14.34
N ASP A 68 4.47 -12.75 13.84
CA ASP A 68 5.14 -13.87 14.52
C ASP A 68 5.89 -13.44 15.78
N GLN A 69 6.25 -12.16 15.91
CA GLN A 69 6.88 -11.63 17.12
C GLN A 69 5.89 -11.46 18.29
N PHE A 70 4.60 -11.40 17.99
CA PHE A 70 3.52 -11.19 18.96
C PHE A 70 2.74 -12.46 19.23
N VAL A 71 2.51 -13.27 18.19
CA VAL A 71 1.69 -14.48 18.27
C VAL A 71 2.44 -15.59 17.54
N PRO A 72 2.89 -16.65 18.25
CA PRO A 72 3.52 -17.78 17.60
C PRO A 72 2.52 -18.50 16.70
N LEU A 73 3.00 -19.16 15.65
CA LEU A 73 2.15 -19.99 14.79
C LEU A 73 1.44 -21.09 15.61
N GLY A 74 0.14 -21.24 15.40
CA GLY A 74 -0.74 -22.07 16.22
C GLY A 74 -1.28 -21.39 17.50
N GLY A 75 -0.76 -20.22 17.87
CA GLY A 75 -1.22 -19.44 19.03
C GLY A 75 -2.47 -18.61 18.75
N ASP A 76 -3.19 -18.25 19.81
CA ASP A 76 -4.40 -17.42 19.74
C ASP A 76 -4.04 -15.93 19.51
N PRO A 77 -4.51 -15.30 18.41
CA PRO A 77 -4.24 -13.90 18.14
C PRO A 77 -4.85 -12.94 19.17
N ASP A 78 -5.91 -13.34 19.87
CA ASP A 78 -6.63 -12.48 20.81
C ASP A 78 -5.81 -12.21 22.08
N VAL A 79 -4.81 -13.04 22.37
CA VAL A 79 -3.79 -12.80 23.41
C VAL A 79 -3.01 -11.50 23.15
N HIS A 80 -2.85 -11.10 21.89
CA HIS A 80 -2.24 -9.82 21.53
C HIS A 80 -3.29 -8.74 21.25
N LEU A 81 -4.33 -9.06 20.47
CA LEU A 81 -5.29 -8.06 19.99
C LEU A 81 -6.12 -7.44 21.13
N ILE A 82 -6.57 -8.23 22.12
CA ILE A 82 -7.39 -7.70 23.21
C ILE A 82 -6.60 -6.69 24.05
N PRO A 83 -5.39 -7.01 24.58
CA PRO A 83 -4.61 -6.02 25.32
C PRO A 83 -4.22 -4.80 24.48
N ALA A 84 -3.89 -4.99 23.18
CA ALA A 84 -3.55 -3.89 22.29
C ALA A 84 -4.74 -2.92 22.12
N ASN A 85 -5.95 -3.44 21.92
CA ASN A 85 -7.16 -2.63 21.81
C ASN A 85 -7.44 -1.82 23.09
N VAL A 86 -7.28 -2.44 24.26
CA VAL A 86 -7.43 -1.74 25.55
C VAL A 86 -6.45 -0.57 25.67
N VAL A 87 -5.18 -0.78 25.27
CA VAL A 87 -4.18 0.30 25.30
C VAL A 87 -4.51 1.39 24.29
N ILE A 88 -4.94 1.03 23.07
CA ILE A 88 -5.36 1.98 22.04
C ILE A 88 -6.54 2.83 22.52
N GLU A 89 -7.53 2.22 23.17
CA GLU A 89 -8.68 2.91 23.76
C GLU A 89 -8.24 3.88 24.86
N GLN A 90 -7.35 3.47 25.76
CA GLN A 90 -6.79 4.36 26.79
C GLN A 90 -6.02 5.55 26.21
N LEU A 91 -5.41 5.37 25.05
CA LEU A 91 -4.70 6.41 24.31
C LEU A 91 -5.62 7.21 23.38
N THR A 92 -6.94 6.95 23.36
CA THR A 92 -7.89 7.62 22.46
C THR A 92 -8.95 8.41 23.27
N PRO A 93 -9.06 9.74 23.08
CA PRO A 93 -8.24 10.56 22.18
C PRO A 93 -6.85 10.77 22.82
N PRO A 94 -5.79 11.08 22.05
CA PRO A 94 -4.38 11.12 22.52
C PRO A 94 -4.04 12.20 23.57
N ASN A 95 -5.06 12.81 24.17
CA ASN A 95 -5.06 13.99 25.02
C ASN A 95 -5.48 13.70 26.47
N VAL A 96 -5.51 12.44 26.91
CA VAL A 96 -5.85 12.14 28.31
C VAL A 96 -4.67 12.38 29.26
N LEU A 97 -4.72 13.54 29.90
CA LEU A 97 -4.17 13.95 31.20
C LEU A 97 -3.47 12.85 32.04
N TRP A 98 -2.17 12.99 32.23
CA TRP A 98 -1.60 13.04 33.59
C TRP A 98 -0.40 13.98 33.65
N MET A 99 -0.58 15.02 34.46
CA MET A 99 0.36 15.87 35.20
C MET A 99 1.82 16.06 34.69
N TYR A 100 2.20 17.33 34.52
CA TYR A 100 3.51 17.90 34.15
C TYR A 100 3.92 17.77 32.66
N SER A 101 3.63 18.85 31.92
CA SER A 101 3.93 19.10 30.50
C SER A 101 2.96 18.46 29.50
N VAL A 102 1.86 19.18 29.24
CA VAL A 102 0.79 18.85 28.27
C VAL A 102 1.33 18.51 26.88
N THR A 103 2.42 19.14 26.44
CA THR A 103 2.97 18.97 25.09
C THR A 103 3.84 17.71 24.94
N LEU A 104 4.58 17.33 25.98
CA LEU A 104 5.45 16.14 25.95
C LEU A 104 4.65 14.84 26.03
N ASN A 105 3.61 14.79 26.86
CA ASN A 105 2.79 13.59 27.05
C ASN A 105 1.92 13.30 25.82
N TRP A 106 1.33 14.34 25.21
CA TRP A 106 0.48 14.19 24.01
C TRP A 106 1.24 13.61 22.81
N PHE A 107 2.43 14.13 22.50
CA PHE A 107 3.20 13.66 21.34
C PHE A 107 3.70 12.21 21.55
N TYR A 108 4.15 11.90 22.76
CA TYR A 108 4.54 10.55 23.15
C TYR A 108 3.37 9.55 23.04
N ASN A 109 2.17 9.93 23.49
CA ASN A 109 0.98 9.09 23.40
C ASN A 109 0.59 8.79 21.95
N ARG A 110 0.77 9.73 21.02
CA ARG A 110 0.57 9.47 19.58
C ARG A 110 1.57 8.47 19.02
N VAL A 111 2.87 8.58 19.37
CA VAL A 111 3.87 7.60 18.92
C VAL A 111 3.54 6.20 19.45
N LYS A 112 3.14 6.11 20.73
CA LYS A 112 2.68 4.84 21.31
C LYS A 112 1.43 4.30 20.62
N ARG A 113 0.41 5.13 20.45
CA ARG A 113 -0.86 4.71 19.83
C ARG A 113 -0.64 4.22 18.40
N LEU A 114 0.19 4.91 17.63
CA LEU A 114 0.63 4.47 16.30
C LEU A 114 1.32 3.10 16.34
N HIS A 115 2.24 2.87 17.28
CA HIS A 115 2.93 1.58 17.43
C HIS A 115 1.97 0.43 17.74
N PHE A 116 1.06 0.63 18.70
CA PHE A 116 0.08 -0.40 19.05
C PHE A 116 -0.90 -0.66 17.91
N ALA A 117 -1.38 0.39 17.23
CA ALA A 117 -2.26 0.22 16.08
C ALA A 117 -1.58 -0.51 14.91
N ALA A 118 -0.31 -0.20 14.63
CA ALA A 118 0.45 -0.89 13.58
C ALA A 118 0.65 -2.38 13.91
N ALA A 119 1.07 -2.70 15.13
CA ALA A 119 1.24 -4.09 15.56
C ALA A 119 -0.09 -4.87 15.56
N ALA A 120 -1.16 -4.26 16.08
CA ALA A 120 -2.49 -4.86 16.07
C ALA A 120 -3.01 -5.11 14.65
N MET A 121 -2.80 -4.16 13.73
CA MET A 121 -3.18 -4.31 12.33
C MET A 121 -2.42 -5.45 11.64
N SER A 122 -1.10 -5.58 11.90
CA SER A 122 -0.31 -6.68 11.36
C SER A 122 -0.80 -8.04 11.85
N VAL A 123 -1.04 -8.20 13.16
CA VAL A 123 -1.58 -9.44 13.73
C VAL A 123 -2.99 -9.72 13.23
N PHE A 124 -3.86 -8.72 13.20
CA PHE A 124 -5.23 -8.85 12.73
C PHE A 124 -5.28 -9.28 11.25
N GLY A 125 -4.52 -8.60 10.39
CA GLY A 125 -4.44 -8.92 8.96
C GLY A 125 -3.97 -10.35 8.72
N GLN A 126 -2.90 -10.78 9.40
CA GLN A 126 -2.37 -12.13 9.22
C GLN A 126 -3.34 -13.21 9.71
N PHE A 127 -3.80 -13.11 10.96
CA PHE A 127 -4.50 -14.22 11.62
C PHE A 127 -6.02 -14.20 11.38
N LYS A 128 -6.65 -13.03 11.37
CA LYS A 128 -8.12 -12.92 11.22
C LYS A 128 -8.54 -12.78 9.76
N ILE A 129 -7.69 -12.22 8.89
CA ILE A 129 -7.99 -12.06 7.45
C ILE A 129 -7.31 -13.14 6.62
N THR A 130 -5.98 -13.11 6.47
CA THR A 130 -5.26 -14.04 5.57
C THR A 130 -5.47 -15.50 5.95
N TYR A 131 -5.34 -15.85 7.24
CA TYR A 131 -5.57 -17.22 7.69
C TYR A 131 -7.05 -17.50 7.98
N GLY A 132 -7.78 -16.54 8.56
CA GLY A 132 -9.19 -16.69 8.92
C GLY A 132 -10.12 -16.90 7.73
N LEU A 133 -9.83 -16.22 6.61
CA LEU A 133 -10.64 -16.26 5.38
C LEU A 133 -9.99 -17.10 4.27
N LEU A 134 -8.97 -17.90 4.59
CA LEU A 134 -8.20 -18.68 3.61
C LEU A 134 -9.07 -19.54 2.67
N ASP A 135 -10.16 -20.10 3.21
CA ASP A 135 -11.10 -20.95 2.47
C ASP A 135 -12.29 -20.16 1.87
N HIS A 136 -12.35 -18.84 2.06
CA HIS A 136 -13.46 -17.95 1.67
C HIS A 136 -12.99 -16.70 0.91
N PRO A 137 -12.38 -16.83 -0.28
CA PRO A 137 -11.84 -15.70 -1.04
C PRO A 137 -12.90 -14.66 -1.43
N ASP A 138 -14.16 -15.07 -1.57
CA ASP A 138 -15.27 -14.16 -1.82
C ASP A 138 -15.56 -13.23 -0.62
N LEU A 139 -15.39 -13.74 0.61
CA LEU A 139 -15.54 -12.96 1.84
C LEU A 139 -14.35 -12.02 2.06
N GLU A 140 -13.13 -12.48 1.73
CA GLU A 140 -11.95 -11.62 1.74
C GLU A 140 -12.12 -10.44 0.77
N MET A 141 -12.59 -10.72 -0.46
CA MET A 141 -12.87 -9.66 -1.43
C MET A 141 -13.96 -8.69 -0.94
N GLN A 142 -15.02 -9.17 -0.28
CA GLN A 142 -16.04 -8.32 0.32
C GLN A 142 -15.46 -7.44 1.44
N TYR A 143 -14.62 -8.01 2.31
CA TYR A 143 -13.88 -7.29 3.35
C TYR A 143 -13.01 -6.18 2.75
N GLN A 144 -12.19 -6.48 1.73
CA GLN A 144 -11.32 -5.49 1.08
C GLN A 144 -12.12 -4.34 0.46
N ARG A 145 -13.23 -4.66 -0.24
CA ARG A 145 -14.14 -3.65 -0.81
C ARG A 145 -14.73 -2.77 0.27
N ARG A 146 -15.18 -3.37 1.38
CA ARG A 146 -15.81 -2.62 2.47
C ARG A 146 -14.82 -1.74 3.20
N MET A 147 -13.62 -2.25 3.50
CA MET A 147 -12.52 -1.48 4.08
C MET A 147 -12.17 -0.28 3.19
N THR A 148 -12.06 -0.48 1.88
CA THR A 148 -11.81 0.58 0.90
C THR A 148 -12.90 1.65 0.92
N GLN A 149 -14.19 1.26 1.01
CA GLN A 149 -15.30 2.21 1.11
C GLN A 149 -15.20 3.06 2.37
N ILE A 150 -15.02 2.43 3.54
CA ILE A 150 -14.93 3.12 4.84
C ILE A 150 -13.74 4.09 4.85
N MET A 151 -12.56 3.64 4.41
CA MET A 151 -11.37 4.49 4.38
C MET A 151 -11.49 5.61 3.34
N SER A 152 -12.07 5.33 2.16
CA SER A 152 -12.34 6.38 1.16
C SER A 152 -13.28 7.44 1.70
N GLU A 153 -14.33 7.06 2.42
CA GLU A 153 -15.24 8.01 3.06
C GLU A 153 -14.49 8.85 4.11
N TYR A 154 -13.78 8.19 5.01
CA TYR A 154 -12.96 8.83 6.03
C TYR A 154 -11.96 9.85 5.47
N TYR A 155 -11.25 9.50 4.40
CA TYR A 155 -10.29 10.41 3.75
C TYR A 155 -10.96 11.64 3.13
N LYS A 156 -12.21 11.49 2.63
CA LYS A 156 -12.98 12.58 2.03
C LYS A 156 -13.67 13.47 3.08
N THR A 157 -13.93 12.93 4.27
CA THR A 157 -14.67 13.61 5.34
C THR A 157 -13.76 13.98 6.51
N GLU A 158 -13.65 13.11 7.50
CA GLU A 158 -12.97 13.34 8.79
C GLU A 158 -11.50 13.73 8.61
N PHE A 159 -10.73 12.97 7.81
CA PHE A 159 -9.31 13.25 7.62
C PHE A 159 -9.07 14.58 6.91
N ALA A 160 -9.89 14.90 5.90
CA ALA A 160 -9.78 16.16 5.16
C ALA A 160 -10.09 17.38 6.05
N LEU A 161 -10.97 17.22 7.03
CA LEU A 161 -11.25 18.25 8.04
C LEU A 161 -10.08 18.42 9.02
N LEU A 162 -9.43 17.33 9.42
CA LEU A 162 -8.29 17.37 10.34
C LEU A 162 -7.01 17.90 9.66
N PHE A 163 -6.79 17.56 8.39
CA PHE A 163 -5.54 17.85 7.68
C PHE A 163 -5.78 18.47 6.28
N PRO A 164 -6.40 19.66 6.21
CA PRO A 164 -6.74 20.29 4.94
C PRO A 164 -5.50 20.60 4.08
N GLU A 165 -4.38 20.97 4.70
CA GLU A 165 -3.12 21.24 3.97
C GLU A 165 -2.53 19.98 3.34
N SER A 166 -2.70 18.82 3.97
CA SER A 166 -2.22 17.55 3.42
C SER A 166 -3.06 17.12 2.23
N MET A 167 -4.37 17.37 2.27
CA MET A 167 -5.24 17.19 1.11
C MET A 167 -4.89 18.16 -0.03
N LYS A 168 -4.56 19.42 0.26
CA LYS A 168 -4.07 20.37 -0.74
C LYS A 168 -2.74 19.92 -1.36
N ARG A 169 -1.78 19.46 -0.55
CA ARG A 169 -0.49 18.92 -1.04
C ARG A 169 -0.70 17.69 -1.92
N ALA A 170 -1.57 16.77 -1.51
CA ALA A 170 -1.91 15.60 -2.31
C ALA A 170 -2.59 15.98 -3.64
N ALA A 171 -3.52 16.94 -3.61
CA ALA A 171 -4.16 17.48 -4.81
C ALA A 171 -3.14 18.17 -5.74
N ALA A 172 -2.21 18.96 -5.19
CA ALA A 172 -1.15 19.61 -5.95
C ALA A 172 -0.20 18.60 -6.61
N LYS A 173 0.12 17.48 -5.93
CA LYS A 173 0.88 16.38 -6.53
C LYS A 173 0.12 15.67 -7.66
N ARG A 174 -1.21 15.64 -7.61
CA ARG A 174 -2.08 15.09 -8.67
C ARG A 174 -2.30 16.06 -9.82
N MET A 175 -2.02 17.35 -9.64
CA MET A 175 -2.03 18.27 -10.76
C MET A 175 -0.83 17.94 -11.66
N PRO A 176 -1.04 17.77 -12.98
CA PRO A 176 0.08 17.62 -13.89
C PRO A 176 0.96 18.87 -13.75
N ALA A 177 2.17 18.69 -13.23
CA ALA A 177 3.18 19.72 -13.29
C ALA A 177 3.34 20.07 -14.77
N THR A 178 3.11 21.33 -15.12
CA THR A 178 3.33 21.80 -16.49
C THR A 178 4.77 21.43 -16.84
N PRO A 179 5.02 20.62 -17.89
CA PRO A 179 6.38 20.29 -18.27
C PRO A 179 7.14 21.60 -18.47
N PRO A 180 8.39 21.74 -18.00
CA PRO A 180 9.20 22.86 -18.41
C PRO A 180 9.24 22.84 -19.95
N THR A 181 8.85 23.96 -20.57
CA THR A 181 8.84 24.13 -22.02
C THR A 181 10.28 24.00 -22.54
N LEU A 182 10.72 22.76 -22.78
CA LEU A 182 11.93 22.47 -23.53
C LEU A 182 11.57 22.64 -24.99
N GLY A 183 12.19 23.64 -25.63
CA GLY A 183 12.01 23.94 -27.04
C GLY A 183 12.12 22.69 -27.90
N HIS A 184 11.08 22.44 -28.69
CA HIS A 184 11.04 21.37 -29.67
C HIS A 184 12.24 21.44 -30.61
N LEU A 185 13.07 20.40 -30.61
CA LEU A 185 13.83 20.01 -31.80
C LEU A 185 13.04 18.90 -32.52
N PRO A 186 12.90 18.96 -33.86
CA PRO A 186 12.15 17.97 -34.61
C PRO A 186 12.94 16.65 -34.68
N GLY A 187 12.52 15.66 -33.89
CA GLY A 187 12.97 14.29 -34.01
C GLY A 187 12.23 13.55 -35.15
N PRO A 188 12.87 12.57 -35.80
CA PRO A 188 12.37 11.97 -37.03
C PRO A 188 11.07 11.19 -36.82
N SER A 189 10.08 11.52 -37.65
CA SER A 189 8.82 10.80 -37.80
C SER A 189 9.10 9.39 -38.30
N THR A 190 8.78 8.38 -37.48
CA THR A 190 8.69 6.99 -37.94
C THR A 190 7.24 6.55 -37.82
N ARG A 191 6.64 6.32 -38.98
CA ARG A 191 5.24 5.89 -39.19
C ARG A 191 4.93 4.60 -38.42
N PRO A 192 3.72 4.43 -37.86
CA PRO A 192 3.34 3.22 -37.14
C PRO A 192 3.17 2.05 -38.11
N SER A 193 3.83 0.93 -37.81
CA SER A 193 3.59 -0.35 -38.48
C SER A 193 2.36 -1.00 -37.85
N THR A 194 1.34 -1.20 -38.67
CA THR A 194 0.00 -1.71 -38.34
C THR A 194 -0.02 -3.24 -38.24
N VAL A 195 0.72 -3.81 -37.28
CA VAL A 195 0.60 -5.21 -36.86
C VAL A 195 0.82 -5.28 -35.35
N PRO A 196 -0.04 -5.95 -34.56
CA PRO A 196 0.19 -6.13 -33.12
C PRO A 196 1.39 -7.07 -32.92
N GLY A 197 2.58 -6.49 -32.94
CA GLY A 197 3.83 -7.18 -32.65
C GLY A 197 4.05 -7.27 -31.14
N ARG A 198 4.65 -8.37 -30.70
CA ARG A 198 5.27 -8.44 -29.38
C ARG A 198 6.30 -7.33 -29.26
N VAL A 199 6.40 -6.71 -28.08
CA VAL A 199 7.45 -5.72 -27.82
C VAL A 199 8.80 -6.43 -27.94
N SER A 200 9.65 -5.98 -28.86
CA SER A 200 10.98 -6.58 -29.06
C SER A 200 11.93 -6.15 -27.93
N ARG A 201 13.03 -6.89 -27.72
CA ARG A 201 14.03 -6.52 -26.71
C ARG A 201 14.65 -5.16 -27.02
N GLU A 202 14.82 -4.86 -28.30
CA GLU A 202 15.31 -3.58 -28.80
C GLU A 202 14.34 -2.44 -28.47
N ASP A 203 13.03 -2.68 -28.59
CA ASP A 203 12.00 -1.71 -28.17
C ASP A 203 12.04 -1.48 -26.66
N VAL A 204 12.19 -2.54 -25.84
CA VAL A 204 12.32 -2.41 -24.38
C VAL A 204 13.50 -1.53 -24.00
N ASP A 205 14.67 -1.78 -24.60
CA ASP A 205 15.87 -0.99 -24.32
C ASP A 205 15.72 0.45 -24.83
N GLN A 206 15.09 0.66 -25.99
CA GLN A 206 14.81 2.01 -26.51
C GLN A 206 13.86 2.78 -25.58
N PHE A 207 12.83 2.11 -25.08
CA PHE A 207 11.84 2.69 -24.17
C PHE A 207 12.45 3.07 -22.83
N LEU A 208 13.27 2.21 -22.23
CA LEU A 208 13.91 2.52 -20.94
C LEU A 208 14.97 3.61 -21.09
N ASN A 209 15.75 3.61 -22.18
CA ASN A 209 16.72 4.66 -22.47
C ASN A 209 16.07 6.02 -22.80
N ASN A 210 14.83 6.03 -23.29
CA ASN A 210 14.05 7.24 -23.55
C ASN A 210 12.63 7.12 -22.99
N SER A 211 12.54 7.11 -21.66
CA SER A 211 11.33 6.78 -20.89
C SER A 211 10.12 7.66 -21.17
N ASN A 212 10.31 8.88 -21.68
CA ASN A 212 9.22 9.75 -22.12
C ASN A 212 8.43 9.15 -23.30
N THR A 213 9.04 8.25 -24.08
CA THR A 213 8.38 7.60 -25.22
C THR A 213 7.39 6.51 -24.80
N LEU A 214 7.42 6.05 -23.56
CA LEU A 214 6.46 5.09 -23.00
C LEU A 214 5.13 5.73 -22.61
N VAL A 215 5.14 7.02 -22.26
CA VAL A 215 3.96 7.71 -21.74
C VAL A 215 2.87 7.76 -22.82
N GLY A 216 1.68 7.26 -22.49
CA GLY A 216 0.53 7.22 -23.39
C GLY A 216 0.51 6.06 -24.39
N LYS A 217 1.53 5.18 -24.40
CA LYS A 217 1.47 3.92 -25.16
C LYS A 217 0.71 2.88 -24.35
N ARG A 218 -0.19 2.17 -25.02
CA ARG A 218 -0.98 1.07 -24.43
C ARG A 218 -0.41 -0.27 -24.86
N PHE A 219 -0.37 -1.18 -23.91
CA PHE A 219 0.19 -2.52 -24.06
C PHE A 219 -0.81 -3.53 -23.52
N VAL A 220 -0.78 -4.75 -24.03
CA VAL A 220 -1.51 -5.88 -23.46
C VAL A 220 -0.47 -6.85 -22.91
N HIS A 221 -0.51 -7.11 -21.60
CA HIS A 221 0.35 -8.12 -20.97
C HIS A 221 -0.23 -9.51 -21.25
N SER A 222 0.61 -10.43 -21.69
CA SER A 222 0.23 -11.80 -22.05
C SER A 222 1.42 -12.74 -21.82
N PRO A 223 1.66 -13.16 -20.56
CA PRO A 223 2.78 -14.00 -20.21
C PRO A 223 2.60 -15.40 -20.81
N GLN A 224 3.45 -15.78 -21.77
CA GLN A 224 3.43 -17.14 -22.33
C GLN A 224 4.14 -18.11 -21.37
N GLY A 225 3.35 -18.78 -20.53
CA GLY A 225 3.80 -19.93 -19.74
C GLY A 225 2.89 -21.12 -19.97
N GLU A 226 3.36 -22.12 -20.75
CA GLU A 226 2.78 -23.46 -20.71
C GLU A 226 3.04 -24.07 -19.34
N GLY A 227 2.07 -23.95 -18.43
CA GLY A 227 2.07 -24.71 -17.19
C GLY A 227 1.67 -23.92 -15.95
N GLN A 228 0.42 -24.19 -15.52
CA GLN A 228 -0.01 -24.29 -14.12
C GLN A 228 -0.15 -22.96 -13.33
N ASP A 229 -1.41 -22.69 -12.94
CA ASP A 229 -1.86 -21.75 -11.91
C ASP A 229 -1.54 -20.26 -12.14
N GLN A 230 -1.88 -19.72 -13.31
CA GLN A 230 -1.98 -18.26 -13.51
C GLN A 230 -3.38 -17.78 -13.15
N ASP A 231 -3.45 -16.90 -12.16
CA ASP A 231 -4.64 -16.15 -11.79
C ASP A 231 -5.06 -15.27 -12.99
N ASP A 232 -6.35 -15.23 -13.33
CA ASP A 232 -6.89 -14.48 -14.48
C ASP A 232 -6.66 -12.95 -14.34
N SER A 233 -6.09 -12.49 -13.22
CA SER A 233 -5.76 -11.09 -12.91
C SER A 233 -4.54 -10.53 -13.65
N ASP A 234 -3.65 -11.38 -14.18
CA ASP A 234 -2.42 -10.93 -14.85
C ASP A 234 -2.63 -10.56 -16.32
N TYR A 235 -3.81 -10.85 -16.88
CA TYR A 235 -4.18 -10.42 -18.23
C TYR A 235 -4.82 -9.04 -18.22
N GLY A 236 -4.21 -8.08 -18.90
CA GLY A 236 -4.80 -6.74 -18.96
C GLY A 236 -4.07 -5.74 -19.82
N THR A 237 -4.84 -4.75 -20.28
CA THR A 237 -4.28 -3.55 -20.90
C THR A 237 -3.60 -2.70 -19.84
N TRP A 238 -2.42 -2.20 -20.13
CA TRP A 238 -1.69 -1.31 -19.26
C TRP A 238 -1.02 -0.19 -20.04
N HIS A 239 -0.75 0.92 -19.35
CA HIS A 239 0.00 2.04 -19.92
C HIS A 239 0.71 2.83 -18.82
N VAL A 240 1.80 3.51 -19.21
CA VAL A 240 2.46 4.48 -18.34
C VAL A 240 1.70 5.81 -18.44
N ALA A 241 1.10 6.24 -17.34
CA ALA A 241 0.36 7.50 -17.23
C ALA A 241 1.30 8.70 -17.01
N SER A 242 2.36 8.51 -16.23
CA SER A 242 3.41 9.52 -16.05
C SER A 242 4.74 8.89 -15.70
N TYR A 243 5.80 9.65 -15.93
CA TYR A 243 7.16 9.28 -15.61
C TYR A 243 7.80 10.47 -14.89
N THR A 244 8.44 10.20 -13.76
CA THR A 244 9.13 11.22 -12.98
C THR A 244 10.56 10.80 -12.69
N VAL A 245 11.44 11.79 -12.73
CA VAL A 245 12.86 11.63 -12.43
C VAL A 245 13.17 12.52 -11.25
N ARG A 246 13.71 11.93 -10.18
CA ARG A 246 14.11 12.67 -8.98
C ARG A 246 15.55 12.38 -8.60
N ALA A 247 16.23 13.39 -8.10
CA ALA A 247 17.53 13.19 -7.45
C ALA A 247 17.29 12.62 -6.05
N ALA A 248 17.96 11.52 -5.73
CA ALA A 248 17.97 10.87 -4.43
C ALA A 248 19.42 10.73 -3.94
N ASP A 249 19.62 10.48 -2.64
CA ASP A 249 20.94 10.44 -2.01
C ASP A 249 21.88 9.33 -2.59
N GLY A 250 21.31 8.38 -3.36
CA GLY A 250 22.03 7.31 -4.06
C GLY A 250 22.10 7.44 -5.59
N GLY A 251 21.56 8.52 -6.19
CA GLY A 251 21.58 8.71 -7.64
C GLY A 251 20.28 9.29 -8.21
N VAL A 252 20.01 8.97 -9.47
CA VAL A 252 18.78 9.38 -10.17
C VAL A 252 17.76 8.25 -10.03
N GLU A 253 16.64 8.52 -9.38
CA GLU A 253 15.52 7.58 -9.29
C GLU A 253 14.52 7.85 -10.41
N HIS A 254 14.09 6.76 -11.05
CA HIS A 254 13.14 6.73 -12.14
C HIS A 254 11.86 6.06 -11.65
N GLU A 255 10.76 6.81 -11.61
CA GLU A 255 9.47 6.33 -11.13
C GLU A 255 8.43 6.45 -12.25
N TYR A 256 7.80 5.34 -12.58
CA TYR A 256 6.76 5.23 -13.60
C TYR A 256 5.41 5.01 -12.92
N GLN A 257 4.42 5.83 -13.24
CA GLN A 257 3.06 5.65 -12.75
C GLN A 257 2.29 4.83 -13.79
N VAL A 258 2.05 3.56 -13.49
CA VAL A 258 1.49 2.56 -14.41
C VAL A 258 0.03 2.32 -14.08
N VAL A 259 -0.83 2.44 -15.08
CA VAL A 259 -2.25 2.11 -14.96
C VAL A 259 -2.46 0.72 -15.54
N LEU A 260 -2.94 -0.19 -14.70
CA LEU A 260 -3.38 -1.54 -15.07
C LEU A 260 -4.92 -1.54 -15.12
N GLU A 261 -5.51 -1.70 -16.32
CA GLU A 261 -6.97 -1.62 -16.49
C GLU A 261 -7.69 -2.79 -15.76
N GLY A 262 -7.04 -3.96 -15.65
CA GLY A 262 -7.55 -5.11 -14.91
C GLY A 262 -7.65 -4.89 -13.39
N LEU A 263 -6.88 -3.95 -12.83
CA LEU A 263 -6.84 -3.64 -11.39
C LEU A 263 -7.66 -2.39 -11.02
N GLY A 264 -8.62 -2.00 -11.86
CA GLY A 264 -9.54 -0.90 -11.56
C GLY A 264 -8.99 0.50 -11.84
N GLY A 265 -7.96 0.62 -12.69
CA GLY A 265 -7.54 1.90 -13.28
C GLY A 265 -6.75 2.85 -12.36
N GLY A 266 -6.34 2.39 -11.17
CA GLY A 266 -5.41 3.12 -10.32
C GLY A 266 -3.99 3.10 -10.89
N ALA A 267 -3.29 4.23 -10.84
CA ALA A 267 -1.87 4.29 -11.19
C ALA A 267 -1.03 3.76 -10.02
N LEU A 268 -0.15 2.80 -10.30
CA LEU A 268 0.80 2.22 -9.37
C LEU A 268 2.22 2.75 -9.68
N PRO A 269 2.99 3.19 -8.68
CA PRO A 269 4.39 3.50 -8.87
C PRO A 269 5.17 2.22 -9.15
N MET A 270 6.00 2.24 -10.20
CA MET A 270 6.90 1.16 -10.58
C MET A 270 8.29 1.71 -10.89
N ASP A 271 9.31 0.90 -10.68
CA ASP A 271 10.68 1.19 -11.08
C ASP A 271 11.01 0.71 -12.51
N GLY A 272 12.23 0.99 -12.98
CA GLY A 272 12.65 0.63 -14.33
C GLY A 272 12.76 -0.87 -14.59
N ASP A 273 13.05 -1.67 -13.56
CA ASP A 273 13.17 -3.12 -13.69
C ASP A 273 11.78 -3.79 -13.75
N GLU A 274 10.82 -3.25 -12.99
CA GLU A 274 9.41 -3.65 -13.05
C GLU A 274 8.79 -3.31 -14.42
N ILE A 275 9.07 -2.12 -14.98
CA ILE A 275 8.64 -1.76 -16.34
C ILE A 275 9.29 -2.67 -17.39
N ARG A 276 10.58 -2.99 -17.22
CA ARG A 276 11.30 -3.91 -18.12
C ARG A 276 10.61 -5.27 -18.16
N TYR A 277 10.24 -5.80 -16.99
CA TYR A 277 9.52 -7.07 -16.87
C TYR A 277 8.17 -7.02 -17.59
N LEU A 278 7.36 -5.99 -17.35
CA LEU A 278 6.06 -5.84 -18.01
C LEU A 278 6.17 -5.77 -19.54
N LEU A 279 7.15 -5.03 -20.07
CA LEU A 279 7.35 -4.86 -21.51
C LEU A 279 7.74 -6.18 -22.21
N GLN A 280 8.53 -7.05 -21.56
CA GLN A 280 9.02 -8.30 -22.17
C GLN A 280 7.90 -9.28 -22.53
N ASP A 281 6.81 -9.25 -21.76
CA ASP A 281 5.65 -10.12 -21.94
C ASP A 281 4.43 -9.35 -22.46
N SER A 282 4.67 -8.20 -23.11
CA SER A 282 3.62 -7.37 -23.68
C SER A 282 3.60 -7.36 -25.21
N THR A 283 2.41 -7.09 -25.75
CA THR A 283 2.20 -6.70 -27.14
C THR A 283 1.65 -5.27 -27.18
N PHE A 284 1.86 -4.56 -28.29
CA PHE A 284 1.23 -3.26 -28.47
C PHE A 284 -0.29 -3.38 -28.56
N ALA A 285 -1.02 -2.62 -27.74
CA ALA A 285 -2.46 -2.49 -27.86
C ALA A 285 -2.81 -1.57 -29.03
N VAL A 286 -3.85 -1.91 -29.79
CA VAL A 286 -4.36 -1.12 -30.93
C VAL A 286 -5.20 0.05 -30.44
#